data_AF-A0ABD5N2I1-F1
#
_entry.id   AF-A0ABD5N2I1-F1
#
_cell.length_a   1.000
_cell.length_b   1.000
_cell.length_c   1.000
_cell.angle_alpha   90.00
_cell.angle_beta   90.00
_cell.angle_gamma   90.00
#
_symmetry.space_group_name_H-M   'P 1'
#
loop_
_entity.id
_entity.type
_entity.pdbx_description
1 polymer ?
#
loop_
_entity_poly.entity_id
_entity_poly.type
_entity_poly.pdbx_seq_one_letter_code
_entity_poly.pdbx_strand_id
1 'polypeptide(L)' 'MCKAVFFKKLKYRRDVLGDVIVNKHKCLYCGTCVAVCPMDAIELIDKWVEINEDCNDCSVCAKICPVGALGGVK' A
#
# COMPACT_ATOMS: atom_id res chain seq x y z
N MET A 1 -12.31 -23.68 -31.83
CA MET A 1 -11.53 -24.54 -30.92
C MET A 1 -10.17 -23.87 -30.69
N CYS A 2 -9.88 -23.28 -29.52
CA CYS A 2 -9.52 -23.87 -28.21
C CYS A 2 -8.04 -24.29 -28.08
N LYS A 3 -7.44 -23.76 -26.99
CA LYS A 3 -6.20 -24.13 -26.25
C LYS A 3 -5.01 -23.18 -26.51
N ALA A 4 -4.76 -22.12 -25.73
CA ALA A 4 -4.50 -22.02 -24.27
C ALA A 4 -3.24 -22.76 -23.80
N VAL A 5 -2.18 -22.02 -23.41
CA VAL A 5 -1.32 -22.22 -22.21
C VAL A 5 -0.55 -20.89 -21.98
N PHE A 6 -0.83 -20.05 -20.97
CA PHE A 6 -0.41 -20.14 -19.55
C PHE A 6 1.11 -20.29 -19.33
N PHE A 7 1.65 -19.50 -18.38
CA PHE A 7 2.93 -19.63 -17.64
C PHE A 7 4.00 -18.52 -17.78
N LYS A 8 4.00 -17.67 -16.74
CA LYS A 8 5.17 -17.21 -15.97
C LYS A 8 6.24 -16.37 -16.70
N LYS A 9 6.09 -15.05 -16.67
CA LYS A 9 7.13 -14.11 -16.20
C LYS A 9 6.61 -12.67 -16.29
N LEU A 10 5.85 -12.23 -15.28
CA LEU A 10 5.74 -10.86 -14.75
C LEU A 10 4.69 -10.87 -13.63
N LYS A 11 4.97 -11.64 -12.57
CA LYS A 11 4.16 -11.75 -11.34
C LYS A 11 5.09 -11.80 -10.11
N TYR A 12 6.01 -10.84 -10.02
CA TYR A 12 7.01 -10.68 -8.94
C TYR A 12 7.76 -9.34 -9.17
N ARG A 13 7.68 -8.28 -8.38
CA ARG A 13 7.41 -8.09 -6.95
C ARG A 13 5.93 -8.21 -6.55
N ARG A 14 5.70 -8.80 -5.38
CA ARG A 14 4.45 -9.35 -4.89
C ARG A 14 4.36 -8.89 -3.44
N ASP A 15 3.88 -7.67 -3.25
CA ASP A 15 3.74 -6.97 -1.98
C ASP A 15 2.49 -6.08 -1.98
N VAL A 16 1.46 -6.51 -2.72
CA VAL A 16 0.17 -5.81 -2.86
C VAL A 16 -0.95 -6.78 -2.49
N LEU A 17 -1.42 -6.64 -1.27
CA LEU A 17 -2.82 -6.86 -0.92
C LEU A 17 -3.24 -5.58 -0.19
N GLY A 18 -3.82 -4.66 -0.97
CA GLY A 18 -3.98 -3.23 -0.68
C GLY A 18 -3.28 -2.42 -1.78
N ASP A 19 -4.02 -1.77 -2.67
CA ASP A 19 -3.46 -1.08 -3.86
C ASP A 19 -2.57 0.14 -3.51
N VAL A 20 -2.41 0.43 -2.21
CA VAL A 20 -1.67 1.58 -1.66
C VAL A 20 -0.16 1.42 -1.81
N ILE A 21 0.45 2.35 -2.55
CA ILE A 21 1.89 2.43 -2.79
C ILE A 21 2.52 3.46 -1.85
N VAL A 22 3.59 3.05 -1.15
CA VAL A 22 4.39 3.93 -0.28
C VAL A 22 5.68 4.37 -0.96
N ASN A 23 5.86 5.67 -1.15
CA ASN A 23 7.11 6.26 -1.63
C ASN A 23 8.07 6.51 -0.45
N LYS A 24 9.07 5.63 -0.30
CA LYS A 24 10.07 5.68 0.78
C LYS A 24 11.01 6.89 0.73
N HIS A 25 11.17 7.51 -0.43
CA HIS A 25 11.99 8.72 -0.57
C HIS A 25 11.26 9.96 -0.07
N LYS A 26 9.92 9.92 -0.03
CA LYS A 26 9.08 11.00 0.49
C LYS A 26 8.60 10.74 1.91
N CYS A 27 8.43 9.47 2.29
CA CYS A 27 7.92 9.09 3.60
C CYS A 27 8.88 9.55 4.71
N LEU A 28 8.36 10.33 5.65
CA LEU A 28 9.09 10.80 6.84
C LEU A 28 8.93 9.85 8.04
N TYR A 29 8.21 8.75 7.90
CA TYR A 29 7.93 7.79 8.98
C TYR A 29 7.26 8.46 10.20
N CYS A 30 6.39 9.45 9.95
CA CYS A 30 5.73 10.22 10.99
C CYS A 30 4.56 9.49 11.69
N GLY A 31 4.14 8.33 11.15
CA GLY A 31 3.06 7.51 11.74
C GLY A 31 1.65 8.06 11.58
N THR A 32 1.44 9.20 10.94
CA THR A 32 0.11 9.80 10.77
C THR A 32 -0.87 8.86 10.06
N CYS A 33 -0.39 8.08 9.08
CA CYS A 33 -1.21 7.09 8.37
C CYS A 33 -1.72 5.97 9.26
N VAL A 34 -0.93 5.53 10.25
CA VAL A 34 -1.32 4.53 11.25
C VAL A 34 -2.44 5.09 12.12
N ALA A 35 -2.28 6.31 12.63
CA ALA A 35 -3.24 6.94 13.54
C ALA A 35 -4.61 7.23 12.92
N VAL A 36 -4.71 7.37 11.59
CA VAL A 36 -5.98 7.67 10.90
C VAL A 36 -6.62 6.47 10.21
N CYS A 37 -5.95 5.30 10.19
CA CYS A 37 -6.46 4.16 9.46
C CYS A 37 -7.67 3.57 10.18
N PRO A 38 -8.89 3.62 9.60
CA PRO A 38 -10.09 3.14 10.29
C PRO A 38 -10.14 1.60 10.40
N MET A 39 -9.31 0.91 9.60
CA MET A 39 -9.20 -0.55 9.57
C MET A 39 -8.01 -1.06 10.38
N ASP A 40 -7.22 -0.16 10.99
CA ASP A 40 -5.93 -0.48 11.61
C ASP A 40 -4.99 -1.29 10.68
N ALA A 41 -5.16 -1.14 9.37
CA ALA A 41 -4.49 -1.92 8.33
C ALA A 41 -3.03 -1.48 8.03
N ILE A 42 -2.53 -0.46 8.72
CA ILE A 42 -1.23 0.16 8.46
C ILE A 42 -0.38 0.10 9.72
N GLU A 43 0.82 -0.47 9.60
CA GLU A 43 1.80 -0.53 10.69
C GLU A 43 3.08 0.24 10.32
N LEU A 44 3.67 0.91 11.32
CA LEU A 44 4.96 1.58 11.18
C LEU A 44 6.02 0.81 11.97
N ILE A 45 6.94 0.19 11.25
CA ILE A 45 8.05 -0.60 11.80
C ILE A 45 9.34 0.18 11.55
N ASP A 46 9.83 0.89 12.57
CA ASP A 46 10.99 1.79 12.49
C ASP A 46 10.90 2.80 11.33
N LYS A 47 11.57 2.49 10.21
CA LYS A 47 11.63 3.29 8.98
C LYS A 47 10.98 2.56 7.82
N TRP A 48 9.88 1.85 8.10
CA TRP A 48 9.16 1.06 7.14
C TRP A 48 7.66 1.09 7.45
N VAL A 49 6.84 1.14 6.40
CA VAL A 49 5.38 1.11 6.52
C VAL A 49 4.89 -0.16 5.86
N GLU A 50 4.15 -0.97 6.60
CA GLU A 50 3.47 -2.16 6.10
C GLU A 50 1.97 -1.91 6.02
N ILE A 51 1.36 -2.45 4.99
CA ILE A 51 -0.08 -2.37 4.76
C ILE A 51 -0.56 -3.81 4.58
N ASN A 52 -1.54 -4.22 5.37
CA ASN A 52 -2.09 -5.56 5.35
C ASN A 52 -3.34 -5.64 4.46
N GLU A 53 -3.92 -6.84 4.39
CA GLU A 53 -5.10 -7.12 3.57
C GLU A 53 -6.42 -6.56 4.10
N ASP A 54 -6.44 -6.04 5.33
CA ASP A 54 -7.61 -5.37 5.90
C ASP A 54 -7.81 -3.97 5.29
N CYS A 55 -6.84 -3.50 4.50
CA CYS A 55 -6.96 -2.25 3.76
C CYS A 55 -8.12 -2.31 2.75
N ASN A 56 -9.12 -1.45 2.96
CA ASN A 56 -10.30 -1.34 2.11
C ASN A 56 -10.23 -0.20 1.08
N ASP A 57 -9.04 0.32 0.80
CA ASP A 57 -8.81 1.38 -0.19
C ASP A 57 -9.59 2.71 0.08
N CYS A 58 -9.91 3.01 1.34
CA CYS A 58 -10.65 4.23 1.72
C CYS A 58 -9.94 5.58 1.44
N SER A 59 -8.67 5.56 1.02
CA SER A 59 -7.87 6.74 0.64
C SER A 59 -7.58 7.77 1.75
N VAL A 60 -7.94 7.50 3.01
CA VAL A 60 -7.74 8.47 4.12
C VAL A 60 -6.26 8.72 4.39
N CYS A 61 -5.45 7.66 4.39
CA CYS A 61 -4.01 7.74 4.63
C CYS A 61 -3.27 8.55 3.56
N ALA A 62 -3.70 8.47 2.29
CA ALA A 62 -3.17 9.26 1.19
C ALA A 62 -3.52 10.75 1.32
N LYS A 63 -4.76 11.07 1.72
CA LYS A 63 -5.24 12.44 1.88
C LYS A 63 -4.57 13.17 3.04
N ILE A 64 -4.31 12.48 4.16
CA ILE A 64 -3.72 13.11 5.34
C ILE A 64 -2.19 13.27 5.22
N CYS A 65 -1.54 12.54 4.32
CA CYS A 65 -0.09 12.52 4.24
C CYS A 65 0.44 13.89 3.78
N PRO A 66 1.13 14.66 4.64
CA PRO A 66 1.52 16.04 4.32
C PRO A 66 2.57 16.11 3.22
N VAL A 67 3.36 15.04 3.05
CA VAL A 67 4.42 14.91 2.05
C VAL A 67 3.95 14.18 0.79
N GLY A 68 2.69 13.70 0.76
CA GLY A 68 2.15 12.92 -0.36
C GLY A 68 2.97 11.67 -0.66
N ALA A 69 3.44 10.97 0.38
CA ALA A 69 4.22 9.73 0.24
C ALA A 69 3.35 8.51 -0.05
N LEU A 70 2.06 8.55 0.31
CA LEU A 70 1.09 7.49 0.07
C LEU A 70 0.25 7.85 -1.16
N GLY A 71 0.13 6.92 -2.09
CA GLY A 71 -0.69 7.09 -3.30
C GLY A 71 -1.00 5.74 -3.97
N GLY A 72 -1.91 5.72 -4.94
CA GLY A 72 -2.38 4.47 -5.54
C GLY A 72 -3.61 3.96 -4.78
N VAL A 73 -4.73 4.62 -4.98
CA VAL A 73 -6.04 4.14 -4.53
C VAL A 73 -6.86 4.13 -5.81
N LYS A 74 -7.32 2.94 -6.22
CA LYS A 74 -8.02 2.76 -7.51
C LYS A 74 -9.29 3.61 -7.58
#